data_AF-A0ABD3SCN2-F1
#
_entry.id   AF-A0ABD3SCN2-F1
#
_cell.length_a   1.000
_cell.length_b   1.000
_cell.length_c   1.000
_cell.angle_alpha   90.00
_cell.angle_beta   90.00
_cell.angle_gamma   90.00
#
_symmetry.space_group_name_H-M   'P 1'
#
loop_
_entity.id
_entity.type
_entity.pdbx_description
1 polymer ?
#
loop_
_entity_poly.entity_id
_entity_poly.type
_entity_poly.pdbx_seq_one_letter_code
_entity_poly.pdbx_strand_id
1 'polypeptide(L)'
;MPKLNLIPNSAVKCAVMFFTAAAAAPSFSSRGGGIIFVASAFSRPSTSGWMTAAARRRNPYFVLLHSTASADADTADTNAPVLINKRLSRVALPSSLDARSLSDNLDIVLSHLTSRRASGETLDAARSISDLNSGRVSLIQKRDEALKKRNECSGRVGKLMGMSKGEETDEIVRLKEDASRAGEEANSVEIELSEIESKISAMLASLPNLLDDSVPDGASDGDNDMVHQWGDVTALPTELGWTDDFQPLWHDDVATNLGGWNADAAVGMSGARFVSLTGSVARLERAISSYFLDRASEKGYIEVSPPLVVSRSALEGTSQLPKFEEDLFKIVRESHTCNGEDAFLIPTAEVPLTNMHANQILDESDLPLSYCALTPCFRAEAGSYGRDTRGLIRTHQFYKVELVKITTPGSSNDEHHKLTRHAEECLEELKIPYRRMRLCSGDIGFSAQLCYDLEAWLPSTKEYREISSCSNTGDFQARRMALRYRPVEAKLKESEASAKEGKMKKVKKPKPAFCHTINGSGLAVGRTLVAVLENYQTPNGDVVVPDVLRKYMGGLEILKKK
;
A
#
# COMPACT_ATOMS: atom_id res chain seq x y z
N MET A 1 -49.38 -33.44 -17.90
CA MET A 1 -49.87 -32.97 -19.21
C MET A 1 -50.79 -31.77 -18.99
N PRO A 2 -50.89 -30.77 -19.88
CA PRO A 2 -49.82 -29.95 -20.47
C PRO A 2 -50.16 -28.43 -20.43
N LYS A 3 -49.19 -27.61 -20.85
CA LYS A 3 -49.34 -26.38 -21.68
C LYS A 3 -49.84 -25.04 -21.09
N LEU A 4 -49.06 -24.00 -21.47
CA LEU A 4 -49.44 -22.63 -21.91
C LEU A 4 -49.87 -21.67 -20.77
N ASN A 5 -49.51 -20.39 -20.70
CA ASN A 5 -49.26 -19.41 -21.77
C ASN A 5 -48.48 -18.16 -21.30
N LEU A 6 -47.97 -17.45 -22.30
CA LEU A 6 -47.17 -16.22 -22.34
C LEU A 6 -47.93 -14.91 -21.98
N ILE A 7 -47.22 -13.95 -21.32
CA ILE A 7 -47.13 -12.47 -21.60
C ILE A 7 -48.41 -11.59 -21.36
N PRO A 8 -48.39 -10.23 -21.15
CA PRO A 8 -47.32 -9.21 -21.03
C PRO A 8 -47.39 -8.21 -19.82
N ASN A 9 -46.30 -7.44 -19.70
CA ASN A 9 -46.16 -6.02 -19.30
C ASN A 9 -47.44 -5.18 -19.11
N SER A 10 -47.47 -4.40 -18.02
CA SER A 10 -47.99 -3.02 -18.06
C SER A 10 -47.31 -2.12 -17.01
N ALA A 11 -47.03 -0.90 -17.45
CA ALA A 11 -46.33 0.15 -16.75
C ALA A 11 -47.11 0.71 -15.55
N VAL A 12 -46.40 1.15 -14.51
CA VAL A 12 -46.92 2.14 -13.56
C VAL A 12 -45.94 3.31 -13.44
N LYS A 13 -46.53 4.48 -13.61
CA LYS A 13 -45.92 5.79 -13.73
C LYS A 13 -45.43 6.35 -12.39
N CYS A 14 -44.34 7.09 -12.52
CA CYS A 14 -43.93 8.29 -11.79
C CYS A 14 -45.00 8.99 -10.93
N ALA A 15 -44.66 9.24 -9.65
CA ALA A 15 -45.20 10.36 -8.88
C ALA A 15 -44.07 10.95 -8.01
N VAL A 16 -43.50 12.06 -8.48
CA VAL A 16 -42.60 12.93 -7.75
C VAL A 16 -43.47 13.87 -6.91
N MET A 17 -43.37 13.80 -5.58
CA MET A 17 -43.95 14.81 -4.70
C MET A 17 -42.90 15.89 -4.39
N PHE A 18 -43.17 17.10 -4.88
CA PHE A 18 -42.57 18.35 -4.42
C PHE A 18 -43.17 18.72 -3.06
N PHE A 19 -42.33 19.06 -2.08
CA PHE A 19 -42.71 19.95 -0.99
C PHE A 19 -41.94 21.26 -1.13
N THR A 20 -42.69 22.34 -1.32
CA THR A 20 -42.25 23.73 -1.25
C THR A 20 -42.69 24.32 0.08
N ALA A 21 -41.80 25.06 0.74
CA ALA A 21 -42.18 26.09 1.72
C ALA A 21 -41.09 27.17 1.75
N ALA A 22 -41.46 28.34 1.23
CA ALA A 22 -40.82 29.65 1.45
C ALA A 22 -41.10 30.12 2.89
N ALA A 23 -40.55 31.18 3.49
CA ALA A 23 -39.85 32.38 3.04
C ALA A 23 -39.19 33.04 4.28
N ALA A 24 -38.18 33.89 4.10
CA ALA A 24 -38.15 35.29 4.58
C ALA A 24 -36.71 35.82 4.64
N ALA A 25 -36.41 36.80 3.78
CA ALA A 25 -35.32 37.75 3.94
C ALA A 25 -35.84 39.00 4.69
N PRO A 26 -34.95 39.90 5.11
CA PRO A 26 -34.97 41.19 4.43
C PRO A 26 -33.57 41.72 4.06
N SER A 27 -33.62 42.56 3.02
CA SER A 27 -32.55 43.35 2.42
C SER A 27 -32.19 44.58 3.26
N PHE A 28 -30.94 45.06 3.16
CA PHE A 28 -30.64 46.50 3.11
C PHE A 28 -29.33 46.76 2.36
N SER A 29 -29.29 47.91 1.68
CA SER A 29 -28.40 48.26 0.59
C SER A 29 -27.31 49.28 0.96
N SER A 30 -26.14 49.08 0.36
CA SER A 30 -25.29 50.07 -0.32
C SER A 30 -24.35 51.03 0.46
N ARG A 31 -23.17 51.18 -0.18
CA ARG A 31 -22.22 52.31 -0.24
C ARG A 31 -21.10 52.42 0.80
N GLY A 32 -19.88 52.53 0.28
CA GLY A 32 -18.90 53.51 0.77
C GLY A 32 -17.51 52.95 0.98
N GLY A 33 -16.53 53.46 0.24
CA GLY A 33 -15.13 53.03 0.25
C GLY A 33 -14.37 53.29 1.55
N GLY A 34 -13.14 52.78 1.60
CA GLY A 34 -12.21 53.07 2.69
C GLY A 34 -11.05 52.10 2.75
N ILE A 35 -10.04 52.34 1.92
CA ILE A 35 -8.70 51.74 2.04
C ILE A 35 -8.07 52.24 3.35
N ILE A 36 -7.63 51.33 4.22
CA ILE A 36 -6.68 51.65 5.29
C ILE A 36 -5.56 50.61 5.29
N PHE A 37 -4.40 51.04 4.81
CA PHE A 37 -3.10 50.44 5.09
C PHE A 37 -2.72 50.73 6.54
N VAL A 38 -2.30 49.72 7.30
CA VAL A 38 -1.52 49.93 8.52
C VAL A 38 -0.12 49.37 8.27
N ALA A 39 0.79 50.29 8.00
CA ALA A 39 2.23 50.07 8.06
C ALA A 39 2.67 50.20 9.53
N SER A 40 3.51 49.28 10.00
CA SER A 40 4.39 49.55 11.14
C SER A 40 5.83 49.31 10.71
N ALA A 41 6.64 50.35 10.90
CA ALA A 41 8.02 50.45 10.50
C ALA A 41 8.95 50.16 11.68
N PHE A 42 10.03 49.46 11.37
CA PHE A 42 11.41 49.65 11.84
C PHE A 42 11.70 50.02 13.30
N SER A 43 12.51 49.18 13.93
CA SER A 43 13.74 49.64 14.59
C SER A 43 14.77 48.51 14.72
N ARG A 44 15.90 48.64 14.02
CA ARG A 44 17.19 47.97 14.35
C ARG A 44 17.82 48.67 15.55
N PRO A 45 18.76 48.01 16.23
CA PRO A 45 20.13 48.49 16.09
C PRO A 45 21.17 47.37 15.88
N SER A 46 22.22 47.74 15.14
CA SER A 46 23.46 47.01 14.91
C SER A 46 24.55 47.44 15.90
N THR A 47 25.53 46.56 16.13
CA THR A 47 27.00 46.74 16.33
C THR A 47 27.50 45.75 17.40
N SER A 48 28.11 44.63 17.00
CA SER A 48 29.55 44.40 16.74
C SER A 48 30.38 44.16 18.01
N GLY A 49 31.00 42.98 18.10
CA GLY A 49 32.01 42.66 19.11
C GLY A 49 32.54 41.24 18.95
N TRP A 50 33.68 41.11 18.27
CA TRP A 50 34.50 39.90 18.25
C TRP A 50 35.12 39.63 19.63
N MET A 51 35.19 38.38 20.07
CA MET A 51 36.41 37.77 20.62
C MET A 51 36.26 36.25 20.82
N THR A 52 37.30 35.56 20.40
CA THR A 52 37.67 34.15 20.52
C THR A 52 37.80 33.64 21.96
N ALA A 53 37.37 32.41 22.25
CA ALA A 53 38.14 31.43 23.04
C ALA A 53 37.46 30.04 23.04
N ALA A 54 38.29 29.02 22.98
CA ALA A 54 37.96 27.61 22.80
C ALA A 54 37.81 26.85 24.13
N ALA A 55 36.95 25.82 24.15
CA ALA A 55 37.12 24.55 24.88
C ALA A 55 35.94 23.62 24.53
N ARG A 56 36.09 22.62 23.64
CA ARG A 56 36.57 21.23 23.86
C ARG A 56 35.68 20.32 24.73
N ARG A 57 35.23 19.24 24.05
CA ARG A 57 34.82 17.88 24.49
C ARG A 57 33.32 17.70 24.80
N ARG A 58 32.66 16.60 24.40
CA ARG A 58 32.93 15.47 23.48
C ARG A 58 31.60 14.74 23.34
N ASN A 59 31.24 14.35 22.11
CA ASN A 59 30.15 13.44 21.77
C ASN A 59 30.78 12.25 21.03
N PRO A 60 30.39 11.00 21.32
CA PRO A 60 30.36 9.94 20.30
C PRO A 60 28.97 9.26 20.32
N TYR A 61 28.38 8.79 19.21
CA TYR A 61 28.93 7.84 18.27
C TYR A 61 28.31 8.02 16.88
N PHE A 62 29.15 8.29 15.88
CA PHE A 62 28.90 8.09 14.46
C PHE A 62 29.93 7.05 14.02
N VAL A 63 29.50 5.87 13.60
CA VAL A 63 30.41 4.81 13.12
C VAL A 63 30.64 5.03 11.63
N LEU A 64 31.82 5.55 11.30
CA LEU A 64 32.40 5.54 9.96
C LEU A 64 33.01 4.16 9.70
N LEU A 65 32.57 3.50 8.63
CA LEU A 65 33.26 2.37 8.03
C LEU A 65 34.62 2.83 7.50
N HIS A 66 35.71 2.26 8.01
CA HIS A 66 37.03 2.33 7.37
C HIS A 66 37.28 1.02 6.63
N SER A 67 37.27 1.11 5.31
CA SER A 67 37.89 0.13 4.42
C SER A 67 39.39 0.43 4.35
N THR A 68 40.23 -0.52 4.72
CA THR A 68 41.67 -0.48 4.47
C THR A 68 41.93 -0.93 3.04
N ALA A 69 42.30 0.01 2.17
CA ALA A 69 42.86 -0.27 0.86
C ALA A 69 44.35 -0.61 1.01
N SER A 70 44.75 -1.83 0.61
CA SER A 70 46.08 -2.07 0.06
C SER A 70 45.93 -2.05 -1.46
N ALA A 71 46.65 -1.14 -2.10
CA ALA A 71 46.68 -0.98 -3.53
C ALA A 71 47.45 -2.14 -4.17
N ASP A 72 46.74 -2.94 -4.97
CA ASP A 72 47.27 -3.53 -6.18
C ASP A 72 46.30 -3.18 -7.31
N ALA A 73 46.81 -2.40 -8.25
CA ALA A 73 46.09 -1.93 -9.41
C ALA A 73 46.07 -3.03 -10.46
N ASP A 74 45.01 -3.83 -10.45
CA ASP A 74 44.54 -4.55 -11.63
C ASP A 74 43.20 -3.95 -12.04
N THR A 75 43.09 -3.64 -13.34
CA THR A 75 41.89 -3.12 -13.99
C THR A 75 40.74 -4.12 -13.88
N ALA A 76 40.01 -4.07 -12.77
CA ALA A 76 38.77 -4.81 -12.58
C ALA A 76 37.64 -4.08 -13.32
N ASP A 77 37.01 -4.81 -14.24
CA ASP A 77 35.82 -4.45 -15.00
C ASP A 77 34.75 -3.81 -14.09
N THR A 78 34.53 -2.49 -14.21
CA THR A 78 33.59 -1.73 -13.37
C THR A 78 32.11 -2.04 -13.65
N ASN A 79 31.83 -3.03 -14.50
CA ASN A 79 30.49 -3.50 -14.85
C ASN A 79 30.13 -4.88 -14.26
N ALA A 80 30.98 -5.47 -13.40
CA ALA A 80 30.65 -6.74 -12.76
C ALA A 80 29.41 -6.59 -11.85
N PRO A 81 28.41 -7.50 -11.94
CA PRO A 81 27.22 -7.44 -11.10
C PRO A 81 27.59 -7.52 -9.61
N VAL A 82 27.15 -6.54 -8.81
CA VAL A 82 27.43 -6.51 -7.37
C VAL A 82 26.45 -7.43 -6.65
N LEU A 83 26.97 -8.44 -5.95
CA LEU A 83 26.18 -9.30 -5.06
C LEU A 83 26.00 -8.63 -3.69
N ILE A 84 24.75 -8.46 -3.26
CA ILE A 84 24.37 -7.95 -1.93
C ILE A 84 23.40 -8.95 -1.32
N ASN A 85 23.64 -9.39 -0.07
CA ASN A 85 22.79 -10.36 0.62
C ASN A 85 22.47 -11.59 -0.27
N LYS A 86 23.51 -12.17 -0.89
CA LYS A 86 23.48 -13.35 -1.78
C LYS A 86 22.61 -13.23 -3.05
N ARG A 87 22.19 -12.02 -3.44
CA ARG A 87 21.45 -11.74 -4.69
C ARG A 87 22.12 -10.60 -5.45
N LEU A 88 21.77 -10.44 -6.72
CA LEU A 88 22.28 -9.31 -7.51
C LEU A 88 21.63 -8.01 -7.01
N SER A 89 22.40 -6.93 -6.94
CA SER A 89 21.88 -5.62 -6.55
C SER A 89 20.86 -5.11 -7.57
N ARG A 90 19.76 -4.54 -7.06
CA ARG A 90 18.72 -3.94 -7.91
C ARG A 90 18.99 -2.49 -8.30
N VAL A 91 20.08 -1.87 -7.84
CA VAL A 91 20.37 -0.43 -8.05
C VAL A 91 20.39 -0.05 -9.53
N ALA A 92 20.83 -0.97 -10.39
CA ALA A 92 20.89 -0.75 -11.83
C ALA A 92 19.53 -0.94 -12.54
N LEU A 93 18.51 -1.47 -11.86
CA LEU A 93 17.21 -1.69 -12.48
C LEU A 93 16.51 -0.37 -12.80
N PRO A 94 15.83 -0.28 -13.95
CA PRO A 94 14.94 0.84 -14.19
C PRO A 94 13.89 0.88 -13.09
N SER A 95 13.35 2.08 -12.84
CA SER A 95 12.21 2.22 -11.93
C SER A 95 11.06 1.30 -12.32
N SER A 96 10.94 0.92 -13.61
CA SER A 96 9.87 0.10 -14.14
C SER A 96 10.22 -1.33 -14.47
N LEU A 97 9.56 -2.28 -13.78
CA LEU A 97 9.53 -3.71 -14.14
C LEU A 97 8.28 -4.01 -14.98
N ASP A 98 8.41 -3.85 -16.30
CA ASP A 98 7.53 -4.38 -17.35
C ASP A 98 8.17 -5.58 -18.06
N ALA A 99 7.47 -6.19 -19.04
CA ALA A 99 7.98 -7.35 -19.76
C ALA A 99 9.36 -7.13 -20.41
N ARG A 100 9.62 -5.92 -20.91
CA ARG A 100 10.90 -5.59 -21.57
C ARG A 100 12.02 -5.47 -20.55
N SER A 101 11.83 -4.63 -19.54
CA SER A 101 12.82 -4.46 -18.47
C SER A 101 13.11 -5.75 -17.71
N LEU A 102 12.10 -6.62 -17.54
CA LEU A 102 12.29 -7.96 -16.98
C LEU A 102 13.18 -8.80 -17.91
N SER A 103 12.89 -8.86 -19.21
CA SER A 103 13.76 -9.56 -20.19
C SER A 103 15.19 -9.05 -20.15
N ASP A 104 15.36 -7.73 -20.15
CA ASP A 104 16.67 -7.07 -20.19
C ASP A 104 17.48 -7.31 -18.90
N ASN A 105 16.84 -7.73 -17.80
CA ASN A 105 17.46 -7.93 -16.47
C ASN A 105 17.03 -9.25 -15.81
N LEU A 106 16.85 -10.30 -16.61
CA LEU A 106 16.25 -11.57 -16.17
C LEU A 106 17.08 -12.24 -15.05
N ASP A 107 18.40 -12.13 -15.11
CA ASP A 107 19.33 -12.65 -14.09
C ASP A 107 19.12 -12.00 -12.72
N ILE A 108 18.97 -10.68 -12.67
CA ILE A 108 18.65 -9.93 -11.46
C ILE A 108 17.30 -10.42 -10.92
N VAL A 109 16.26 -10.41 -11.77
CA VAL A 109 14.91 -10.84 -11.37
C VAL A 109 14.92 -12.26 -10.79
N LEU A 110 15.54 -13.21 -11.48
CA LEU A 110 15.65 -14.59 -11.00
C LEU A 110 16.40 -14.68 -9.67
N SER A 111 17.49 -13.92 -9.48
CA SER A 111 18.24 -13.93 -8.21
C SER A 111 17.39 -13.45 -7.02
N HIS A 112 16.56 -12.43 -7.22
CA HIS A 112 15.62 -11.96 -6.20
C HIS A 112 14.51 -12.98 -5.94
N LEU A 113 13.92 -13.57 -6.98
CA LEU A 113 12.90 -14.61 -6.83
C LEU A 113 13.43 -15.85 -6.08
N THR A 114 14.66 -16.27 -6.38
CA THR A 114 15.34 -17.34 -5.64
C THR A 114 15.59 -16.95 -4.19
N SER A 115 16.07 -15.73 -3.92
CA SER A 115 16.23 -15.22 -2.55
C SER A 115 14.89 -15.22 -1.79
N ARG A 116 13.78 -14.94 -2.46
CA ARG A 116 12.42 -15.02 -1.90
C ARG A 116 11.87 -16.43 -1.70
N ARG A 117 12.64 -17.47 -1.99
CA ARG A 117 12.21 -18.88 -1.97
C ARG A 117 10.96 -19.10 -2.86
N ALA A 118 10.86 -18.34 -3.96
CA ALA A 118 9.75 -18.46 -4.89
C ALA A 118 9.68 -19.87 -5.49
N SER A 119 8.46 -20.33 -5.81
CA SER A 119 8.25 -21.65 -6.41
C SER A 119 8.93 -21.78 -7.77
N GLY A 120 9.20 -23.01 -8.20
CA GLY A 120 9.67 -23.30 -9.57
C GLY A 120 8.75 -22.68 -10.63
N GLU A 121 7.43 -22.78 -10.43
CA GLU A 121 6.43 -22.14 -11.29
C GLU A 121 6.61 -20.61 -11.43
N THR A 122 6.99 -19.93 -10.34
CA THR A 122 7.24 -18.48 -10.35
C THR A 122 8.51 -18.14 -11.13
N LEU A 123 9.57 -18.95 -10.98
CA LEU A 123 10.82 -18.79 -11.74
C LEU A 123 10.60 -19.06 -13.23
N ASP A 124 9.82 -20.10 -13.56
CA ASP A 124 9.47 -20.46 -14.93
C ASP A 124 8.56 -19.41 -15.57
N ALA A 125 7.68 -18.78 -14.81
CA ALA A 125 6.89 -17.63 -15.27
C ALA A 125 7.79 -16.45 -15.67
N ALA A 126 8.82 -16.12 -14.89
CA ALA A 126 9.77 -15.07 -15.24
C ALA A 126 10.54 -15.38 -16.54
N ARG A 127 11.01 -16.63 -16.71
CA ARG A 127 11.65 -17.09 -17.95
C ARG A 127 10.70 -17.02 -19.14
N SER A 128 9.46 -17.49 -18.95
CA SER A 128 8.42 -17.49 -19.99
C SER A 128 8.04 -16.09 -20.44
N ILE A 129 7.96 -15.11 -19.51
CA ILE A 129 7.77 -13.70 -19.88
C ILE A 129 8.89 -13.24 -20.80
N SER A 130 10.14 -13.59 -20.48
CA SER A 130 11.29 -13.20 -21.29
C SER A 130 11.23 -13.80 -22.71
N ASP A 131 10.89 -15.09 -22.81
CA ASP A 131 10.76 -15.78 -24.09
C ASP A 131 9.61 -15.20 -24.94
N LEU A 132 8.45 -14.98 -24.31
CA LEU A 132 7.28 -14.38 -24.96
C LEU A 132 7.51 -12.94 -25.41
N ASN A 133 8.34 -12.17 -24.69
CA ASN A 133 8.62 -10.78 -25.04
C ASN A 133 9.29 -10.66 -26.42
N SER A 134 10.13 -11.62 -26.83
CA SER A 134 10.71 -11.64 -28.17
C SER A 134 9.63 -11.79 -29.26
N GLY A 135 8.68 -12.71 -29.06
CA GLY A 135 7.52 -12.87 -29.93
C GLY A 135 6.63 -11.63 -29.96
N ARG A 136 6.39 -11.03 -28.78
CA ARG A 136 5.64 -9.78 -28.64
C ARG A 136 6.27 -8.63 -29.45
N VAL A 137 7.58 -8.44 -29.34
CA VAL A 137 8.29 -7.39 -30.11
C VAL A 137 8.18 -7.64 -31.62
N SER A 138 8.29 -8.89 -32.07
CA SER A 138 8.12 -9.23 -33.49
C SER A 138 6.70 -8.95 -33.99
N LEU A 139 5.67 -9.29 -33.22
CA LEU A 139 4.27 -8.99 -33.58
C LEU A 139 4.01 -7.48 -33.64
N ILE A 140 4.55 -6.70 -32.69
CA ILE A 140 4.46 -5.23 -32.73
C ILE A 140 5.05 -4.69 -34.04
N GLN A 141 6.25 -5.16 -34.43
CA GLN A 141 6.88 -4.74 -35.69
C GLN A 141 6.02 -5.09 -36.91
N LYS A 142 5.53 -6.34 -36.99
CA LYS A 142 4.65 -6.79 -38.09
C LYS A 142 3.37 -5.96 -38.19
N ARG A 143 2.72 -5.68 -37.05
CA ARG A 143 1.52 -4.83 -37.02
C ARG A 143 1.83 -3.42 -37.50
N ASP A 144 2.91 -2.83 -37.00
CA ASP A 144 3.28 -1.46 -37.35
C ASP A 144 3.65 -1.33 -38.84
N GLU A 145 4.29 -2.36 -39.42
CA GLU A 145 4.55 -2.47 -40.87
C GLU A 145 3.25 -2.60 -41.69
N ALA A 146 2.32 -3.45 -41.26
CA ALA A 146 1.02 -3.60 -41.93
C ALA A 146 0.19 -2.31 -41.86
N LEU A 147 0.16 -1.63 -40.71
CA LEU A 147 -0.49 -0.33 -40.54
C LEU A 147 0.17 0.75 -41.40
N LYS A 148 1.51 0.77 -41.48
CA LYS A 148 2.24 1.69 -42.35
C LYS A 148 1.86 1.46 -43.81
N LYS A 149 1.85 0.21 -44.28
CA LYS A 149 1.44 -0.16 -45.65
C LYS A 149 0.00 0.26 -45.94
N ARG A 150 -0.93 -0.01 -45.02
CA ARG A 150 -2.33 0.44 -45.13
C ARG A 150 -2.43 1.96 -45.30
N ASN A 151 -1.69 2.72 -44.48
CA ASN A 151 -1.70 4.18 -44.52
C ASN A 151 -1.08 4.73 -45.82
N GLU A 152 -0.01 4.11 -46.31
CA GLU A 152 0.61 4.46 -47.60
C GLU A 152 -0.34 4.19 -48.78
N CYS A 153 -0.97 3.02 -48.84
CA CYS A 153 -1.96 2.70 -49.87
C CYS A 153 -3.16 3.65 -49.81
N SER A 154 -3.72 3.90 -48.61
CA SER A 154 -4.85 4.82 -48.43
C SER A 154 -4.48 6.26 -48.83
N GLY A 155 -3.27 6.70 -48.51
CA GLY A 155 -2.74 8.00 -48.92
C GLY A 155 -2.57 8.13 -50.44
N ARG A 156 -2.13 7.06 -51.11
CA ARG A 156 -2.05 7.01 -52.59
C ARG A 156 -3.44 7.02 -53.23
N VAL A 157 -4.40 6.27 -52.70
CA VAL A 157 -5.81 6.29 -53.14
C VAL A 157 -6.35 7.71 -53.07
N GLY A 158 -6.18 8.41 -51.95
CA GLY A 158 -6.64 9.79 -51.80
C GLY A 158 -6.03 10.76 -52.83
N LYS A 159 -4.73 10.63 -53.13
CA LYS A 159 -4.06 11.43 -54.15
C LYS A 159 -4.59 11.13 -55.55
N LEU A 160 -4.69 9.85 -55.93
CA LEU A 160 -5.13 9.44 -57.26
C LEU A 160 -6.59 9.79 -57.51
N MET A 161 -7.48 9.58 -56.53
CA MET A 161 -8.88 10.02 -56.60
C MET A 161 -9.01 11.53 -56.80
N GLY A 162 -8.13 12.33 -56.16
CA GLY A 162 -8.09 13.78 -56.38
C GLY A 162 -7.64 14.16 -57.80
N MET A 163 -6.67 13.43 -58.35
CA MET A 163 -6.16 13.67 -59.71
C MET A 163 -7.12 13.19 -60.80
N SER A 164 -7.85 12.10 -60.56
CA SER A 164 -8.83 11.51 -61.50
C SER A 164 -10.21 12.16 -61.41
N LYS A 165 -10.37 13.28 -60.68
CA LYS A 165 -11.67 13.94 -60.42
C LYS A 165 -12.73 12.99 -59.85
N GLY A 166 -12.30 11.99 -59.08
CA GLY A 166 -13.17 10.99 -58.48
C GLY A 166 -13.46 9.77 -59.36
N GLU A 167 -12.88 9.64 -60.54
CA GLU A 167 -12.97 8.42 -61.34
C GLU A 167 -12.13 7.30 -60.75
N GLU A 168 -12.73 6.12 -60.63
CA GLU A 168 -12.11 4.94 -60.05
C GLU A 168 -11.39 4.14 -61.15
N THR A 169 -10.05 4.23 -61.15
CA THR A 169 -9.19 3.51 -62.09
C THR A 169 -8.81 2.14 -61.55
N ASP A 170 -8.36 1.23 -62.42
CA ASP A 170 -7.85 -0.09 -62.01
C ASP A 170 -6.72 0.00 -60.97
N GLU A 171 -5.87 1.03 -61.03
CA GLU A 171 -4.83 1.26 -60.02
C GLU A 171 -5.45 1.63 -58.65
N ILE A 172 -6.50 2.46 -58.64
CA ILE A 172 -7.21 2.81 -57.40
C ILE A 172 -7.87 1.58 -56.79
N VAL A 173 -8.52 0.73 -57.61
CA VAL A 173 -9.13 -0.52 -57.14
C VAL A 173 -8.08 -1.43 -56.49
N ARG A 174 -6.94 -1.66 -57.16
CA ARG A 174 -5.84 -2.47 -56.61
C ARG A 174 -5.28 -1.90 -55.30
N LEU A 175 -5.08 -0.58 -55.22
CA LEU A 175 -4.60 0.06 -54.00
C LEU A 175 -5.61 -0.03 -52.85
N LYS A 176 -6.92 0.01 -53.14
CA LYS A 176 -7.96 -0.23 -52.13
C LYS A 176 -7.93 -1.68 -51.63
N GLU A 177 -7.77 -2.66 -52.52
CA GLU A 177 -7.62 -4.07 -52.16
C GLU A 177 -6.36 -4.30 -51.30
N ASP A 178 -5.22 -3.71 -51.68
CA ASP A 178 -3.97 -3.78 -50.91
C ASP A 178 -4.12 -3.12 -49.52
N ALA A 179 -4.83 -1.99 -49.43
CA ALA A 179 -5.13 -1.34 -48.17
C ALA A 179 -6.06 -2.18 -47.29
N SER A 180 -7.06 -2.85 -47.88
CA SER A 180 -7.96 -3.78 -47.17
C SER A 180 -7.17 -4.94 -46.60
N ARG A 181 -6.35 -5.60 -47.43
CA ARG A 181 -5.52 -6.75 -47.03
C ARG A 181 -4.52 -6.40 -45.93
N ALA A 182 -3.86 -5.25 -46.03
CA ALA A 182 -2.97 -4.76 -44.98
C ALA A 182 -3.72 -4.43 -43.69
N GLY A 183 -4.98 -3.98 -43.79
CA GLY A 183 -5.86 -3.79 -42.64
C GLY A 183 -6.28 -5.11 -41.98
N GLU A 184 -6.63 -6.13 -42.77
CA GLU A 184 -6.94 -7.47 -42.29
C GLU A 184 -5.73 -8.13 -41.60
N GLU A 185 -4.54 -8.00 -42.19
CA GLU A 185 -3.28 -8.46 -41.60
C GLU A 185 -3.00 -7.76 -40.27
N ALA A 186 -3.10 -6.43 -40.22
CA ALA A 186 -2.91 -5.67 -38.98
C ALA A 186 -3.90 -6.11 -37.88
N ASN A 187 -5.17 -6.37 -38.23
CA ASN A 187 -6.18 -6.84 -37.29
C ASN A 187 -5.87 -8.27 -36.79
N SER A 188 -5.44 -9.17 -37.66
CA SER A 188 -5.04 -10.53 -37.28
C SER A 188 -3.85 -10.51 -36.31
N VAL A 189 -2.83 -9.71 -36.62
CA VAL A 189 -1.64 -9.56 -35.75
C VAL A 189 -2.01 -8.92 -34.40
N GLU A 190 -2.94 -7.97 -34.38
CA GLU A 190 -3.42 -7.36 -33.13
C GLU A 190 -4.13 -8.37 -32.21
N ILE A 191 -4.88 -9.33 -32.77
CA ILE A 191 -5.50 -10.42 -32.00
C ILE A 191 -4.41 -11.30 -31.36
N GLU A 192 -3.42 -11.74 -32.15
CA GLU A 192 -2.29 -12.53 -31.66
C GLU A 192 -1.48 -11.78 -30.58
N LEU A 193 -1.25 -10.48 -30.79
CA LEU A 193 -0.56 -9.62 -29.84
C LEU A 193 -1.34 -9.52 -28.52
N SER A 194 -2.65 -9.31 -28.58
CA SER A 194 -3.51 -9.24 -27.40
C SER A 194 -3.48 -10.53 -26.57
N GLU A 195 -3.41 -11.70 -27.21
CA GLU A 195 -3.28 -12.98 -26.52
C GLU A 195 -1.94 -13.11 -25.78
N ILE A 196 -0.83 -12.74 -26.43
CA ILE A 196 0.50 -12.77 -25.80
C ILE A 196 0.57 -11.75 -24.66
N GLU A 197 0.05 -10.54 -24.85
CA GLU A 197 0.04 -9.50 -23.81
C GLU A 197 -0.81 -9.90 -22.60
N SER A 198 -1.93 -10.60 -22.82
CA SER A 198 -2.76 -11.15 -21.74
C SER A 198 -2.01 -12.23 -20.94
N LYS A 199 -1.31 -13.14 -21.63
CA LYS A 199 -0.48 -14.18 -20.98
C LYS A 199 0.66 -13.57 -20.17
N ILE A 200 1.38 -12.61 -20.74
CA ILE A 200 2.46 -11.88 -20.05
C ILE A 200 1.91 -11.15 -18.83
N SER A 201 0.77 -10.48 -18.95
CA SER A 201 0.15 -9.73 -17.84
C SER A 201 -0.25 -10.65 -16.69
N ALA A 202 -0.82 -11.81 -16.98
CA ALA A 202 -1.17 -12.81 -15.97
C ALA A 202 0.08 -13.36 -15.24
N MET A 203 1.17 -13.61 -15.96
CA MET A 203 2.44 -14.05 -15.35
C MET A 203 3.09 -12.94 -14.54
N LEU A 204 3.13 -11.70 -15.04
CA LEU A 204 3.66 -10.56 -14.27
C LEU A 204 2.87 -10.35 -12.97
N ALA A 205 1.55 -10.56 -13.01
CA ALA A 205 0.69 -10.44 -11.83
C ALA A 205 1.01 -11.47 -10.74
N SER A 206 1.61 -12.62 -11.08
CA SER A 206 1.99 -13.67 -10.12
C SER A 206 3.41 -13.49 -9.55
N LEU A 207 4.24 -12.63 -10.14
CA LEU A 207 5.59 -12.36 -9.62
C LEU A 207 5.53 -11.45 -8.39
N PRO A 208 6.23 -11.80 -7.29
CA PRO A 208 6.38 -10.92 -6.13
C PRO A 208 7.27 -9.71 -6.47
N ASN A 209 7.23 -8.71 -5.59
CA ASN A 209 8.10 -7.55 -5.70
C ASN A 209 9.57 -7.92 -5.48
N LEU A 210 10.44 -7.14 -6.10
CA LEU A 210 11.87 -7.24 -5.88
C LEU A 210 12.24 -6.65 -4.52
N LEU A 211 13.21 -7.28 -3.86
CA LEU A 211 13.69 -6.89 -2.53
C LEU A 211 14.59 -5.65 -2.59
N ASP A 212 14.47 -4.74 -1.64
CA ASP A 212 15.47 -3.71 -1.38
C ASP A 212 16.81 -4.36 -1.01
N ASP A 213 17.94 -3.74 -1.36
CA ASP A 213 19.27 -4.31 -1.11
C ASP A 213 19.57 -4.48 0.40
N SER A 214 18.88 -3.72 1.27
CA SER A 214 19.01 -3.84 2.72
C SER A 214 18.31 -5.05 3.34
N VAL A 215 17.47 -5.79 2.60
CA VAL A 215 16.78 -6.99 3.09
C VAL A 215 17.78 -8.14 3.29
N PRO A 216 17.90 -8.71 4.50
CA PRO A 216 18.78 -9.85 4.73
C PRO A 216 18.29 -11.09 3.97
N ASP A 217 19.21 -11.94 3.50
CA ASP A 217 18.82 -13.27 2.99
C ASP A 217 18.47 -14.18 4.16
N GLY A 218 17.35 -14.90 4.05
CA GLY A 218 16.86 -15.81 5.08
C GLY A 218 15.75 -16.71 4.52
N ALA A 219 15.45 -17.79 5.23
CA ALA A 219 14.45 -18.78 4.85
C ALA A 219 13.11 -18.61 5.59
N SER A 220 13.13 -18.11 6.82
CA SER A 220 11.91 -17.88 7.61
C SER A 220 12.08 -16.74 8.62
N ASP A 221 11.02 -16.48 9.38
CA ASP A 221 10.98 -15.58 10.53
C ASP A 221 12.18 -15.67 11.50
N GLY A 222 12.76 -16.86 11.69
CA GLY A 222 13.94 -17.10 12.52
C GLY A 222 15.23 -16.44 12.00
N ASP A 223 15.28 -16.08 10.72
CA ASP A 223 16.39 -15.37 10.09
C ASP A 223 16.16 -13.84 10.01
N ASN A 224 15.06 -13.34 10.58
CA ASN A 224 14.78 -11.91 10.64
C ASN A 224 15.80 -11.18 11.53
N ASP A 225 16.16 -9.96 11.12
CA ASP A 225 17.19 -9.17 11.79
C ASP A 225 16.56 -8.20 12.81
N MET A 226 16.92 -8.34 14.09
CA MET A 226 16.44 -7.45 15.15
C MET A 226 17.21 -6.12 15.12
N VAL A 227 16.58 -5.09 14.54
CA VAL A 227 17.22 -3.79 14.31
C VAL A 227 16.99 -2.79 15.45
N HIS A 228 16.01 -3.03 16.31
CA HIS A 228 15.72 -2.20 17.48
C HIS A 228 14.93 -2.98 18.55
N GLN A 229 15.10 -2.60 19.81
CA GLN A 229 14.32 -3.11 20.94
C GLN A 229 14.10 -1.98 21.95
N TRP A 230 12.91 -1.93 22.54
CA TRP A 230 12.50 -0.92 23.50
C TRP A 230 11.73 -1.53 24.68
N GLY A 231 11.90 -0.95 25.86
CA GLY A 231 11.20 -1.31 27.09
C GLY A 231 11.91 -2.38 27.93
N ASP A 232 11.52 -2.47 29.20
CA ASP A 232 11.95 -3.49 30.14
C ASP A 232 10.75 -4.39 30.48
N VAL A 233 10.86 -5.67 30.13
CA VAL A 233 9.81 -6.68 30.35
C VAL A 233 9.52 -6.96 31.83
N THR A 234 10.35 -6.47 32.74
CA THR A 234 10.20 -6.65 34.21
C THR A 234 9.67 -5.40 34.92
N ALA A 235 9.74 -4.23 34.28
CA ALA A 235 9.38 -2.96 34.92
C ALA A 235 7.90 -2.90 35.29
N LEU A 236 7.00 -3.13 34.32
CA LEU A 236 5.57 -3.09 34.56
C LEU A 236 5.09 -4.20 35.52
N PRO A 237 5.53 -5.47 35.39
CA PRO A 237 5.29 -6.49 36.41
C PRO A 237 5.66 -6.04 37.84
N THR A 238 6.82 -5.41 38.01
CA THR A 238 7.26 -4.90 39.32
C THR A 238 6.35 -3.78 39.83
N GLU A 239 5.99 -2.82 38.96
CA GLU A 239 5.06 -1.72 39.30
C GLU A 239 3.67 -2.24 39.70
N LEU A 240 3.21 -3.33 39.08
CA LEU A 240 1.92 -3.97 39.34
C LEU A 240 1.95 -4.99 40.50
N GLY A 241 3.10 -5.14 41.17
CA GLY A 241 3.26 -6.01 42.33
C GLY A 241 3.29 -7.49 42.02
N TRP A 242 3.76 -7.88 40.82
CA TRP A 242 3.97 -9.28 40.49
C TRP A 242 5.08 -9.86 41.37
N THR A 243 4.84 -11.04 41.91
CA THR A 243 5.83 -11.83 42.66
C THR A 243 6.53 -12.82 41.72
N ASP A 244 7.66 -13.38 42.15
CA ASP A 244 8.42 -14.37 41.34
C ASP A 244 7.61 -15.62 40.98
N ASP A 245 6.62 -15.97 41.79
CA ASP A 245 5.71 -17.10 41.58
C ASP A 245 4.44 -16.75 40.78
N PHE A 246 4.17 -15.46 40.52
CA PHE A 246 3.01 -15.04 39.76
C PHE A 246 3.07 -15.57 38.31
N GLN A 247 2.04 -16.31 37.90
CA GLN A 247 1.90 -16.82 36.54
C GLN A 247 0.86 -15.96 35.79
N PRO A 248 1.29 -15.05 34.90
CA PRO A 248 0.37 -14.21 34.15
C PRO A 248 -0.59 -15.06 33.31
N LEU A 249 -1.87 -14.77 33.43
CA LEU A 249 -2.92 -15.44 32.68
C LEU A 249 -2.89 -14.98 31.22
N TRP A 250 -3.39 -15.84 30.35
CA TRP A 250 -3.58 -15.48 28.95
C TRP A 250 -4.75 -14.50 28.81
N HIS A 251 -4.71 -13.63 27.80
CA HIS A 251 -5.68 -12.53 27.66
C HIS A 251 -7.15 -12.97 27.66
N ASP A 252 -7.48 -14.16 27.17
CA ASP A 252 -8.86 -14.65 27.15
C ASP A 252 -9.32 -15.09 28.55
N ASP A 253 -8.46 -15.70 29.36
CA ASP A 253 -8.71 -15.96 30.78
C ASP A 253 -8.87 -14.65 31.56
N VAL A 254 -8.01 -13.66 31.29
CA VAL A 254 -8.12 -12.31 31.89
C VAL A 254 -9.46 -11.68 31.50
N ALA A 255 -9.81 -11.65 30.21
CA ALA A 255 -11.06 -11.08 29.73
C ALA A 255 -12.30 -11.84 30.25
N THR A 256 -12.19 -13.17 30.43
CA THR A 256 -13.23 -14.01 31.04
C THR A 256 -13.44 -13.64 32.51
N ASN A 257 -12.35 -13.47 33.27
CA ASN A 257 -12.39 -13.03 34.67
C ASN A 257 -12.96 -11.61 34.83
N LEU A 258 -12.83 -10.74 33.82
CA LEU A 258 -13.50 -9.43 33.78
C LEU A 258 -14.98 -9.52 33.34
N GLY A 259 -15.45 -10.72 33.01
CA GLY A 259 -16.75 -11.00 32.41
C GLY A 259 -16.99 -10.21 31.13
N GLY A 260 -15.96 -10.12 30.28
CA GLY A 260 -15.96 -9.42 29.00
C GLY A 260 -15.73 -10.33 27.79
N TRP A 261 -15.57 -11.64 27.98
CA TRP A 261 -15.26 -12.61 26.93
C TRP A 261 -16.43 -13.57 26.69
N ASN A 262 -17.00 -13.56 25.48
CA ASN A 262 -18.12 -14.44 25.11
C ASN A 262 -17.83 -15.22 23.81
N ALA A 263 -16.92 -16.20 23.89
CA ALA A 263 -16.59 -17.05 22.75
C ALA A 263 -17.75 -17.96 22.35
N ASP A 264 -18.45 -18.60 23.29
CA ASP A 264 -19.56 -19.54 23.00
C ASP A 264 -20.68 -18.87 22.20
N ALA A 265 -21.04 -17.64 22.57
CA ALA A 265 -22.02 -16.84 21.84
C ALA A 265 -21.55 -16.54 20.41
N ALA A 266 -20.28 -16.16 20.23
CA ALA A 266 -19.71 -15.89 18.93
C ALA A 266 -19.65 -17.15 18.04
N VAL A 267 -19.27 -18.30 18.62
CA VAL A 267 -19.26 -19.59 17.93
C VAL A 267 -20.67 -19.97 17.48
N GLY A 268 -21.68 -19.77 18.32
CA GLY A 268 -23.08 -20.03 17.97
C GLY A 268 -23.61 -19.15 16.82
N MET A 269 -23.06 -17.94 16.64
CA MET A 269 -23.49 -17.00 15.60
C MET A 269 -22.68 -17.08 14.31
N SER A 270 -21.36 -17.25 14.41
CA SER A 270 -20.41 -17.03 13.31
C SER A 270 -19.40 -18.18 13.13
N GLY A 271 -19.33 -19.12 14.07
CA GLY A 271 -18.37 -20.23 14.06
C GLY A 271 -17.05 -19.92 14.77
N ALA A 272 -16.08 -20.81 14.60
CA ALA A 272 -14.76 -20.70 15.24
C ALA A 272 -14.00 -19.43 14.81
N ARG A 273 -13.01 -19.01 15.61
CA ARG A 273 -12.17 -17.82 15.36
C ARG A 273 -12.93 -16.48 15.30
N PHE A 274 -14.15 -16.44 15.82
CA PHE A 274 -14.86 -15.22 16.18
C PHE A 274 -14.99 -15.11 17.70
N VAL A 275 -14.97 -13.88 18.21
CA VAL A 275 -15.13 -13.59 19.65
C VAL A 275 -16.06 -12.39 19.80
N SER A 276 -16.97 -12.45 20.77
CA SER A 276 -17.81 -11.32 21.17
C SER A 276 -17.29 -10.74 22.49
N LEU A 277 -16.72 -9.54 22.42
CA LEU A 277 -16.30 -8.78 23.60
C LEU A 277 -17.48 -8.00 24.18
N THR A 278 -17.53 -7.87 25.52
CA THR A 278 -18.59 -7.11 26.21
C THR A 278 -18.04 -6.25 27.35
N GLY A 279 -18.87 -5.34 27.84
CA GLY A 279 -18.57 -4.52 29.02
C GLY A 279 -17.31 -3.67 28.87
N SER A 280 -16.50 -3.65 29.93
CA SER A 280 -15.26 -2.86 29.98
C SER A 280 -14.20 -3.32 28.99
N VAL A 281 -14.16 -4.61 28.64
CA VAL A 281 -13.19 -5.15 27.67
C VAL A 281 -13.51 -4.64 26.26
N ALA A 282 -14.78 -4.67 25.84
CA ALA A 282 -15.19 -4.06 24.58
C ALA A 282 -14.95 -2.54 24.55
N ARG A 283 -15.15 -1.86 25.70
CA ARG A 283 -14.82 -0.44 25.82
C ARG A 283 -13.31 -0.19 25.65
N LEU A 284 -12.46 -1.06 26.18
CA LEU A 284 -11.01 -0.97 26.06
C LEU A 284 -10.55 -1.16 24.60
N GLU A 285 -11.13 -2.09 23.86
CA GLU A 285 -10.88 -2.24 22.41
C GLU A 285 -11.18 -0.94 21.64
N ARG A 286 -12.34 -0.33 21.92
CA ARG A 286 -12.72 0.96 21.32
C ARG A 286 -11.81 2.11 21.77
N ALA A 287 -11.37 2.11 23.02
CA ALA A 287 -10.43 3.11 23.55
C ALA A 287 -9.08 3.05 22.83
N ILE A 288 -8.53 1.85 22.63
CA ILE A 288 -7.31 1.62 21.85
C ILE A 288 -7.49 2.13 20.42
N SER A 289 -8.61 1.77 19.78
CA SER A 289 -8.92 2.20 18.40
C SER A 289 -8.95 3.73 18.27
N SER A 290 -9.63 4.41 19.19
CA SER A 290 -9.79 5.86 19.17
C SER A 290 -8.45 6.57 19.44
N TYR A 291 -7.68 6.04 20.39
CA TYR A 291 -6.35 6.52 20.71
C TYR A 291 -5.43 6.47 19.49
N PHE A 292 -5.38 5.35 18.77
CA PHE A 292 -4.55 5.21 17.58
C PHE A 292 -4.94 6.15 16.44
N LEU A 293 -6.23 6.40 16.21
CA LEU A 293 -6.68 7.40 15.24
C LEU A 293 -6.25 8.82 15.62
N ASP A 294 -6.42 9.20 16.89
CA ASP A 294 -5.99 10.51 17.38
C ASP A 294 -4.48 10.68 17.22
N ARG A 295 -3.69 9.65 17.55
CA ARG A 295 -2.22 9.64 17.37
C ARG A 295 -1.82 9.76 15.91
N ALA A 296 -2.50 9.09 14.99
CA ALA A 296 -2.25 9.25 13.56
C ALA A 296 -2.58 10.67 13.09
N SER A 297 -3.73 11.22 13.52
CA SER A 297 -4.15 12.58 13.19
C SER A 297 -3.15 13.64 13.67
N GLU A 298 -2.60 13.49 14.88
CA GLU A 298 -1.54 14.36 15.43
C GLU A 298 -0.24 14.35 14.59
N LYS A 299 -0.01 13.27 13.81
CA LYS A 299 1.12 13.15 12.88
C LYS A 299 0.78 13.63 11.45
N GLY A 300 -0.39 14.23 11.25
CA GLY A 300 -0.80 14.81 9.97
C GLY A 300 -1.39 13.82 8.97
N TYR A 301 -1.80 12.63 9.42
CA TYR A 301 -2.57 11.71 8.58
C TYR A 301 -4.01 12.23 8.44
N ILE A 302 -4.55 12.14 7.24
CA ILE A 302 -5.96 12.43 6.97
C ILE A 302 -6.77 11.20 7.35
N GLU A 303 -7.68 11.35 8.30
CA GLU A 303 -8.60 10.28 8.68
C GLU A 303 -9.63 10.02 7.58
N VAL A 304 -9.83 8.73 7.27
CA VAL A 304 -10.75 8.26 6.23
C VAL A 304 -11.63 7.14 6.80
N SER A 305 -12.91 7.18 6.45
CA SER A 305 -13.85 6.08 6.65
C SER A 305 -14.13 5.41 5.29
N PRO A 306 -13.35 4.39 4.89
CA PRO A 306 -13.46 3.80 3.55
C PRO A 306 -14.61 2.78 3.44
N PRO A 307 -15.04 2.43 2.21
CA PRO A 307 -15.88 1.25 1.98
C PRO A 307 -15.21 -0.03 2.48
N LEU A 308 -16.01 -0.92 3.07
CA LEU A 308 -15.55 -2.25 3.55
C LEU A 308 -15.71 -3.35 2.49
N VAL A 309 -16.44 -3.06 1.42
CA VAL A 309 -16.64 -3.94 0.27
C VAL A 309 -15.97 -3.29 -0.93
N VAL A 310 -15.13 -4.05 -1.62
CA VAL A 310 -14.32 -3.57 -2.75
C VAL A 310 -14.44 -4.50 -3.95
N SER A 311 -14.14 -3.97 -5.14
CA SER A 311 -14.09 -4.73 -6.38
C SER A 311 -12.83 -5.60 -6.46
N ARG A 312 -12.85 -6.59 -7.37
CA ARG A 312 -11.67 -7.41 -7.71
C ARG A 312 -10.47 -6.54 -8.09
N SER A 313 -10.69 -5.55 -8.96
CA SER A 313 -9.64 -4.64 -9.44
C SER A 313 -8.93 -3.89 -8.32
N ALA A 314 -9.64 -3.53 -7.24
CA ALA A 314 -9.01 -2.88 -6.09
C ALA A 314 -8.02 -3.83 -5.38
N LEU A 315 -8.41 -5.09 -5.19
CA LEU A 315 -7.56 -6.13 -4.58
C LEU A 315 -6.40 -6.56 -5.49
N GLU A 316 -6.57 -6.51 -6.82
CA GLU A 316 -5.48 -6.70 -7.77
C GLU A 316 -4.48 -5.53 -7.70
N GLY A 317 -4.98 -4.30 -7.54
CA GLY A 317 -4.20 -3.08 -7.39
C GLY A 317 -3.23 -3.13 -6.19
N THR A 318 -3.71 -3.62 -5.05
CA THR A 318 -2.90 -3.79 -3.82
C THR A 318 -2.36 -5.19 -3.63
N SER A 319 -2.43 -6.04 -4.68
CA SER A 319 -1.77 -7.35 -4.82
C SER A 319 -2.28 -8.51 -3.95
N GLN A 320 -3.47 -8.39 -3.37
CA GLN A 320 -4.15 -9.53 -2.74
C GLN A 320 -4.57 -10.54 -3.81
N LEU A 321 -5.01 -10.06 -4.98
CA LEU A 321 -5.38 -10.92 -6.10
C LEU A 321 -4.30 -10.92 -7.20
N PRO A 322 -4.14 -12.05 -7.92
CA PRO A 322 -4.93 -13.30 -7.83
C PRO A 322 -4.45 -14.29 -6.75
N LYS A 323 -3.26 -14.09 -6.17
CA LYS A 323 -2.56 -15.11 -5.36
C LYS A 323 -3.27 -15.50 -4.06
N PHE A 324 -3.92 -14.55 -3.39
CA PHE A 324 -4.48 -14.74 -2.05
C PHE A 324 -6.01 -14.78 -2.07
N GLU A 325 -6.65 -15.25 -3.16
CA GLU A 325 -8.12 -15.29 -3.26
C GLU A 325 -8.75 -16.16 -2.15
N GLU A 326 -8.09 -17.27 -1.77
CA GLU A 326 -8.57 -18.17 -0.71
C GLU A 326 -8.56 -17.53 0.69
N ASP A 327 -7.75 -16.48 0.90
CA ASP A 327 -7.68 -15.75 2.16
C ASP A 327 -8.75 -14.64 2.28
N LEU A 328 -9.54 -14.40 1.22
CA LEU A 328 -10.53 -13.33 1.16
C LEU A 328 -11.97 -13.84 1.35
N PHE A 329 -12.78 -13.05 2.05
CA PHE A 329 -14.23 -13.25 2.08
C PHE A 329 -14.87 -12.64 0.82
N LYS A 330 -15.34 -13.50 -0.09
CA LYS A 330 -16.02 -13.12 -1.33
C LYS A 330 -17.53 -13.01 -1.14
N ILE A 331 -18.13 -11.95 -1.67
CA ILE A 331 -19.58 -11.79 -1.77
C ILE A 331 -20.04 -12.43 -3.08
N VAL A 332 -20.98 -13.36 -3.00
CA VAL A 332 -21.39 -14.16 -4.16
C VAL A 332 -22.28 -13.34 -5.10
N ARG A 333 -21.93 -13.40 -6.40
CA ARG A 333 -22.42 -12.54 -7.51
C ARG A 333 -23.93 -12.43 -7.66
N GLU A 334 -24.68 -13.44 -7.22
CA GLU A 334 -26.15 -13.46 -7.31
C GLU A 334 -26.80 -12.34 -6.49
N SER A 335 -26.08 -11.75 -5.53
CA SER A 335 -26.59 -10.72 -4.62
C SER A 335 -26.06 -9.31 -4.89
N HIS A 336 -24.80 -9.15 -5.31
CA HIS A 336 -24.18 -7.83 -5.50
C HIS A 336 -22.88 -7.89 -6.32
N THR A 337 -22.55 -6.81 -7.02
CA THR A 337 -21.27 -6.59 -7.70
C THR A 337 -20.72 -5.22 -7.35
N CYS A 338 -19.41 -5.06 -7.36
CA CYS A 338 -18.74 -3.76 -7.21
C CYS A 338 -18.15 -3.38 -8.56
N ASN A 339 -18.60 -2.28 -9.16
CA ASN A 339 -18.19 -1.85 -10.50
C ASN A 339 -18.40 -2.91 -11.60
N GLY A 340 -19.42 -3.76 -11.47
CA GLY A 340 -19.66 -4.88 -12.40
C GLY A 340 -18.72 -6.08 -12.21
N GLU A 341 -17.88 -6.06 -11.18
CA GLU A 341 -16.93 -7.11 -10.83
C GLU A 341 -17.34 -7.85 -9.54
N ASP A 342 -16.58 -8.89 -9.20
CA ASP A 342 -16.68 -9.56 -7.90
C ASP A 342 -16.50 -8.58 -6.76
N ALA A 343 -17.35 -8.71 -5.75
CA ALA A 343 -17.29 -7.95 -4.51
C ALA A 343 -16.64 -8.78 -3.40
N PHE A 344 -15.80 -8.15 -2.59
CA PHE A 344 -15.07 -8.79 -1.49
C PHE A 344 -15.06 -7.89 -0.26
N LEU A 345 -15.03 -8.49 0.92
CA LEU A 345 -14.70 -7.77 2.16
C LEU A 345 -13.20 -7.48 2.21
N ILE A 346 -12.83 -6.32 2.76
CA ILE A 346 -11.43 -5.91 2.85
C ILE A 346 -10.65 -6.73 3.90
N PRO A 347 -9.44 -7.24 3.59
CA PRO A 347 -8.55 -7.86 4.57
C PRO A 347 -7.70 -6.84 5.35
N THR A 348 -7.74 -5.58 4.92
CA THR A 348 -7.06 -4.41 5.52
C THR A 348 -7.57 -3.12 4.84
N ALA A 349 -7.58 -1.99 5.56
CA ALA A 349 -7.86 -0.68 4.98
C ALA A 349 -6.80 -0.22 3.95
N GLU A 350 -5.63 -0.86 3.88
CA GLU A 350 -4.65 -0.64 2.81
C GLU A 350 -5.30 -0.68 1.43
N VAL A 351 -6.20 -1.65 1.21
CA VAL A 351 -6.87 -1.87 -0.07
C VAL A 351 -7.63 -0.63 -0.52
N PRO A 352 -8.66 -0.16 0.19
CA PRO A 352 -9.40 1.02 -0.24
C PRO A 352 -8.57 2.31 -0.15
N LEU A 353 -7.71 2.50 0.87
CA LEU A 353 -6.95 3.74 1.04
C LEU A 353 -5.97 3.97 -0.11
N THR A 354 -5.24 2.94 -0.52
CA THR A 354 -4.28 3.07 -1.63
C THR A 354 -5.00 3.24 -2.98
N ASN A 355 -6.14 2.55 -3.15
CA ASN A 355 -6.95 2.64 -4.36
C ASN A 355 -7.75 3.95 -4.52
N MET A 356 -7.83 4.83 -3.51
CA MET A 356 -8.42 6.17 -3.67
C MET A 356 -7.77 6.96 -4.81
N HIS A 357 -6.51 6.63 -5.14
CA HIS A 357 -5.73 7.27 -6.19
C HIS A 357 -5.49 6.38 -7.42
N ALA A 358 -6.19 5.25 -7.55
CA ALA A 358 -6.07 4.40 -8.72
C ALA A 358 -6.38 5.19 -10.00
N ASN A 359 -5.56 4.98 -11.04
CA ASN A 359 -5.59 5.63 -12.35
C ASN A 359 -5.37 7.15 -12.34
N GLN A 360 -4.89 7.74 -11.24
CA GLN A 360 -4.62 9.18 -11.15
C GLN A 360 -3.18 9.55 -11.55
N ILE A 361 -3.01 10.80 -12.00
CA ILE A 361 -1.71 11.48 -12.12
C ILE A 361 -1.72 12.64 -11.13
N LEU A 362 -1.02 12.48 -10.01
CA LEU A 362 -0.90 13.47 -8.94
C LEU A 362 0.10 14.58 -9.29
N ASP A 363 -0.06 15.75 -8.67
CA ASP A 363 0.98 16.78 -8.67
C ASP A 363 2.02 16.47 -7.59
N GLU A 364 3.31 16.61 -7.91
CA GLU A 364 4.38 16.31 -6.95
C GLU A 364 4.31 17.17 -5.67
N SER A 365 3.77 18.39 -5.77
CA SER A 365 3.58 19.29 -4.63
C SER A 365 2.60 18.76 -3.59
N ASP A 366 1.75 17.80 -3.96
CA ASP A 366 0.77 17.20 -3.07
C ASP A 366 1.36 15.97 -2.33
N LEU A 367 2.58 15.54 -2.68
CA LEU A 367 3.24 14.39 -2.08
C LEU A 367 4.19 14.81 -0.94
N PRO A 368 4.29 14.04 0.15
CA PRO A 368 3.58 12.78 0.40
C PRO A 368 2.12 12.99 0.85
N LEU A 369 1.22 12.14 0.35
CA LEU A 369 -0.14 12.00 0.90
C LEU A 369 -0.11 10.96 2.03
N SER A 370 -0.77 11.25 3.15
CA SER A 370 -0.81 10.38 4.33
C SER A 370 -2.24 10.18 4.80
N TYR A 371 -2.69 8.92 4.91
CA TYR A 371 -4.05 8.56 5.31
C TYR A 371 -4.07 7.56 6.47
N CYS A 372 -5.06 7.68 7.34
CA CYS A 372 -5.34 6.66 8.34
C CYS A 372 -6.81 6.25 8.35
N ALA A 373 -7.10 5.00 8.72
CA ALA A 373 -8.47 4.51 8.86
C ALA A 373 -8.57 3.40 9.90
N LEU A 374 -9.65 3.42 10.69
CA LEU A 374 -10.07 2.31 11.54
C LEU A 374 -11.09 1.48 10.78
N THR A 375 -10.80 0.21 10.53
CA THR A 375 -11.76 -0.70 9.88
C THR A 375 -11.77 -2.08 10.53
N PRO A 376 -12.92 -2.79 10.54
CA PRO A 376 -12.88 -4.24 10.65
C PRO A 376 -12.18 -4.82 9.41
N CYS A 377 -11.32 -5.80 9.63
CA CYS A 377 -10.55 -6.51 8.62
C CYS A 377 -11.00 -7.97 8.62
N PHE A 378 -11.19 -8.55 7.43
CA PHE A 378 -11.72 -9.89 7.26
C PHE A 378 -10.72 -10.80 6.55
N ARG A 379 -10.30 -11.89 7.20
CA ARG A 379 -9.34 -12.86 6.64
C ARG A 379 -9.83 -14.28 6.86
N ALA A 380 -9.84 -15.09 5.82
CA ALA A 380 -10.24 -16.49 5.92
C ALA A 380 -9.20 -17.34 6.66
N GLU A 381 -7.95 -16.84 6.80
CA GLU A 381 -6.86 -17.52 7.50
C GLU A 381 -6.65 -18.95 6.98
N ALA A 382 -6.69 -19.11 5.66
CA ALA A 382 -6.55 -20.40 5.01
C ALA A 382 -5.16 -20.99 5.29
N GLY A 383 -5.07 -22.31 5.45
CA GLY A 383 -3.81 -22.98 5.76
C GLY A 383 -3.28 -22.82 7.20
N SER A 384 -3.98 -22.12 8.09
CA SER A 384 -3.58 -21.91 9.50
C SER A 384 -4.04 -23.03 10.47
N TYR A 385 -4.30 -24.25 9.98
CA TYR A 385 -4.89 -25.33 10.78
C TYR A 385 -4.03 -25.65 12.01
N GLY A 386 -4.64 -25.57 13.21
CA GLY A 386 -3.99 -25.88 14.49
C GLY A 386 -3.06 -24.80 15.06
N ARG A 387 -2.83 -23.68 14.36
CA ARG A 387 -2.02 -22.54 14.88
C ARG A 387 -2.90 -21.44 15.46
N ASP A 388 -2.50 -20.89 16.61
CA ASP A 388 -3.16 -19.75 17.28
C ASP A 388 -4.70 -19.89 17.33
N THR A 389 -5.20 -21.06 17.71
CA THR A 389 -6.64 -21.38 17.68
C THR A 389 -7.43 -20.78 18.85
N ARG A 390 -6.73 -20.38 19.92
CA ARG A 390 -7.29 -19.76 21.12
C ARG A 390 -6.91 -18.27 21.18
N GLY A 391 -7.83 -17.44 21.67
CA GLY A 391 -7.60 -16.02 21.85
C GLY A 391 -7.84 -15.12 20.62
N LEU A 392 -7.28 -13.90 20.64
CA LEU A 392 -7.44 -12.86 19.62
C LEU A 392 -6.23 -12.70 18.67
N ILE A 393 -5.21 -13.56 18.78
CA ILE A 393 -4.00 -13.45 17.94
C ILE A 393 -4.32 -13.69 16.45
N ARG A 394 -5.23 -14.63 16.17
CA ARG A 394 -5.65 -15.02 14.81
C ARG A 394 -7.16 -15.29 14.74
N THR A 395 -7.91 -14.28 14.32
CA THR A 395 -9.38 -14.30 14.16
C THR A 395 -9.78 -13.99 12.72
N HIS A 396 -11.00 -14.40 12.31
CA HIS A 396 -11.52 -14.08 10.98
C HIS A 396 -11.89 -12.61 10.82
N GLN A 397 -12.24 -11.95 11.92
CA GLN A 397 -12.54 -10.53 11.99
C GLN A 397 -11.71 -9.89 13.11
N PHE A 398 -11.05 -8.78 12.82
CA PHE A 398 -10.35 -7.96 13.81
C PHE A 398 -10.34 -6.49 13.39
N TYR A 399 -10.20 -5.58 14.35
CA TYR A 399 -10.04 -4.15 14.06
C TYR A 399 -8.57 -3.78 13.89
N LYS A 400 -8.31 -2.84 12.98
CA LYS A 400 -6.98 -2.27 12.74
C LYS A 400 -7.10 -0.79 12.41
N VAL A 401 -6.20 0.00 12.98
CA VAL A 401 -5.91 1.34 12.45
C VAL A 401 -4.79 1.19 11.43
N GLU A 402 -5.07 1.49 10.18
CA GLU A 402 -4.08 1.42 9.10
C GLU A 402 -3.48 2.80 8.83
N LEU A 403 -2.19 2.83 8.52
CA LEU A 403 -1.48 4.00 8.01
C LEU A 403 -1.08 3.71 6.55
N VAL A 404 -1.40 4.62 5.64
CA VAL A 404 -0.99 4.55 4.23
C VAL A 404 -0.32 5.85 3.82
N LYS A 405 0.78 5.75 3.07
CA LYS A 405 1.44 6.89 2.43
C LYS A 405 1.63 6.65 0.94
N ILE A 406 1.41 7.70 0.16
CA ILE A 406 1.74 7.76 -1.27
C ILE A 406 2.78 8.85 -1.44
N THR A 407 3.90 8.53 -2.06
CA THR A 407 5.06 9.43 -2.08
C THR A 407 5.87 9.35 -3.38
N THR A 408 6.87 10.21 -3.51
CA THR A 408 7.85 10.14 -4.60
C THR A 408 8.88 9.04 -4.31
N PRO A 409 9.51 8.44 -5.32
CA PRO A 409 10.58 7.45 -5.11
C PRO A 409 11.70 7.95 -4.19
N GLY A 410 12.09 9.23 -4.33
CA GLY A 410 13.20 9.82 -3.58
C GLY A 410 12.95 9.99 -2.07
N SER A 411 11.70 10.03 -1.63
CA SER A 411 11.33 10.17 -0.21
C SER A 411 10.75 8.88 0.40
N SER A 412 10.66 7.81 -0.38
CA SER A 412 9.98 6.57 -0.01
C SER A 412 10.56 5.89 1.24
N ASN A 413 11.89 5.82 1.36
CA ASN A 413 12.52 5.18 2.51
C ASN A 413 12.35 6.02 3.79
N ASP A 414 12.48 7.35 3.69
CA ASP A 414 12.28 8.25 4.82
C ASP A 414 10.84 8.22 5.32
N GLU A 415 9.86 8.20 4.41
CA GLU A 415 8.45 8.10 4.77
C GLU A 415 8.08 6.74 5.38
N HIS A 416 8.77 5.66 4.98
CA HIS A 416 8.63 4.33 5.59
C HIS A 416 9.16 4.32 7.02
N HIS A 417 10.37 4.86 7.26
CA HIS A 417 10.91 5.00 8.60
C HIS A 417 10.02 5.87 9.51
N LYS A 418 9.50 6.99 9.00
CA LYS A 418 8.55 7.83 9.74
C LYS A 418 7.28 7.06 10.09
N LEU A 419 6.70 6.31 9.14
CA LEU A 419 5.50 5.50 9.39
C LEU A 419 5.76 4.43 10.46
N THR A 420 6.87 3.70 10.36
CA THR A 420 7.25 2.71 11.39
C THR A 420 7.42 3.37 12.75
N ARG A 421 8.06 4.55 12.80
CA ARG A 421 8.23 5.29 14.06
C ARG A 421 6.90 5.70 14.69
N HIS A 422 5.92 6.11 13.88
CA HIS A 422 4.59 6.45 14.39
C HIS A 422 3.90 5.23 15.03
N ALA A 423 4.09 4.03 14.47
CA ALA A 423 3.59 2.79 15.07
C ALA A 423 4.34 2.43 16.37
N GLU A 424 5.66 2.62 16.42
CA GLU A 424 6.48 2.43 17.62
C GLU A 424 6.03 3.32 18.78
N GLU A 425 5.81 4.62 18.54
CA GLU A 425 5.38 5.57 19.57
C GLU A 425 4.06 5.16 20.24
N CYS A 426 3.14 4.52 19.51
CA CYS A 426 1.93 3.97 20.10
C CYS A 426 2.23 2.89 21.16
N LEU A 427 3.20 2.01 20.93
CA LEU A 427 3.62 0.99 21.90
C LEU A 427 4.36 1.61 23.09
N GLU A 428 5.22 2.60 22.83
CA GLU A 428 5.99 3.28 23.86
C GLU A 428 5.10 4.05 24.85
N GLU A 429 4.11 4.77 24.33
CA GLU A 429 3.13 5.50 25.13
C GLU A 429 2.17 4.58 25.89
N LEU A 430 1.90 3.38 25.35
CA LEU A 430 1.23 2.29 26.06
C LEU A 430 2.17 1.54 27.02
N LYS A 431 3.46 1.89 27.08
CA LYS A 431 4.50 1.21 27.87
C LYS A 431 4.57 -0.30 27.63
N ILE A 432 4.34 -0.76 26.39
CA ILE A 432 4.44 -2.17 26.02
C ILE A 432 5.82 -2.41 25.43
N PRO A 433 6.67 -3.25 26.05
CA PRO A 433 7.97 -3.61 25.49
C PRO A 433 7.81 -4.25 24.11
N TYR A 434 8.68 -3.88 23.16
CA TYR A 434 8.62 -4.40 21.80
C TYR A 434 10.01 -4.51 21.17
N ARG A 435 10.07 -5.25 20.07
CA ARG A 435 11.22 -5.28 19.16
C ARG A 435 10.80 -4.98 17.72
N ARG A 436 11.69 -4.33 16.98
CA ARG A 436 11.54 -4.10 15.54
C ARG A 436 12.40 -5.11 14.79
N MET A 437 11.75 -5.93 13.99
CA MET A 437 12.35 -6.95 13.16
C MET A 437 12.36 -6.50 11.70
N ARG A 438 13.51 -6.53 11.05
CA ARG A 438 13.61 -6.39 9.60
C ARG A 438 13.42 -7.77 8.97
N LEU A 439 12.37 -7.92 8.17
CA LEU A 439 12.04 -9.22 7.58
C LEU A 439 13.10 -9.65 6.57
N CYS A 440 13.46 -10.92 6.60
CA CYS A 440 14.36 -11.53 5.64
C CYS A 440 13.65 -11.87 4.32
N SER A 441 14.43 -12.25 3.31
CA SER A 441 13.94 -12.52 1.97
C SER A 441 12.86 -13.60 1.89
N GLY A 442 12.93 -14.64 2.75
CA GLY A 442 11.98 -15.74 2.78
C GLY A 442 10.67 -15.45 3.53
N ASP A 443 10.67 -14.45 4.42
CA ASP A 443 9.54 -14.14 5.29
C ASP A 443 8.78 -12.87 4.85
N ILE A 444 9.44 -11.98 4.10
CA ILE A 444 8.85 -10.73 3.62
C ILE A 444 7.65 -10.95 2.69
N GLY A 445 6.59 -10.14 2.87
CA GLY A 445 5.33 -10.22 2.13
C GLY A 445 5.44 -9.91 0.63
N PHE A 446 4.49 -10.44 -0.15
CA PHE A 446 4.52 -10.48 -1.63
C PHE A 446 4.79 -9.13 -2.33
N SER A 447 4.15 -8.05 -1.86
CA SER A 447 4.30 -6.70 -2.45
C SER A 447 5.46 -5.89 -1.87
N ALA A 448 6.01 -6.29 -0.73
CA ALA A 448 7.00 -5.49 -0.02
C ALA A 448 8.38 -5.64 -0.69
N GLN A 449 9.05 -4.50 -0.85
CA GLN A 449 10.49 -4.44 -1.13
C GLN A 449 11.30 -4.38 0.17
N LEU A 450 10.76 -3.77 1.23
CA LEU A 450 11.32 -3.73 2.57
C LEU A 450 10.18 -3.74 3.59
N CYS A 451 10.32 -4.50 4.67
CA CYS A 451 9.32 -4.58 5.73
C CYS A 451 9.96 -4.58 7.11
N TYR A 452 9.34 -3.85 8.03
CA TYR A 452 9.62 -3.90 9.46
C TYR A 452 8.39 -4.40 10.19
N ASP A 453 8.55 -5.48 10.94
CA ASP A 453 7.54 -5.94 11.87
C ASP A 453 7.86 -5.42 13.26
N LEU A 454 6.84 -4.93 13.97
CA LEU A 454 6.91 -4.65 15.39
C LEU A 454 6.29 -5.82 16.11
N GLU A 455 7.01 -6.36 17.08
CA GLU A 455 6.53 -7.47 17.90
C GLU A 455 6.45 -7.04 19.36
N ALA A 456 5.28 -7.16 19.98
CA ALA A 456 5.02 -6.78 21.35
C ALA A 456 5.22 -7.97 22.31
N TRP A 457 5.72 -7.69 23.50
CA TRP A 457 5.95 -8.68 24.55
C TRP A 457 4.62 -9.20 25.13
N LEU A 458 4.47 -10.53 25.19
CA LEU A 458 3.37 -11.23 25.82
C LEU A 458 3.89 -12.02 27.03
N PRO A 459 3.56 -11.61 28.27
CA PRO A 459 4.15 -12.21 29.47
C PRO A 459 3.66 -13.62 29.76
N SER A 460 2.44 -14.01 29.34
CA SER A 460 1.92 -15.36 29.60
C SER A 460 2.66 -16.44 28.82
N THR A 461 3.17 -16.11 27.63
CA THR A 461 3.97 -17.01 26.79
C THR A 461 5.47 -16.72 26.86
N LYS A 462 5.86 -15.57 27.44
CA LYS A 462 7.26 -15.09 27.49
C LYS A 462 7.87 -14.94 26.10
N GLU A 463 7.09 -14.43 25.17
CA GLU A 463 7.47 -14.29 23.76
C GLU A 463 7.07 -12.91 23.23
N TYR A 464 7.75 -12.47 22.17
CA TYR A 464 7.31 -11.35 21.36
C TYR A 464 6.40 -11.86 20.24
N ARG A 465 5.29 -11.16 19.97
CA ARG A 465 4.35 -11.47 18.89
C ARG A 465 4.07 -10.24 18.04
N GLU A 466 4.05 -10.43 16.73
CA GLU A 466 3.79 -9.37 15.75
C GLU A 466 2.50 -8.60 16.08
N ILE A 467 2.57 -7.28 16.13
CA ILE A 467 1.45 -6.35 16.38
C ILE A 467 1.30 -5.30 15.26
N SER A 468 2.37 -5.09 14.49
CA SER A 468 2.37 -4.27 13.29
C SER A 468 3.35 -4.81 12.27
N SER A 469 2.99 -4.63 11.00
CA SER A 469 3.86 -4.86 9.86
C SER A 469 3.83 -3.60 9.01
N CYS A 470 5.00 -3.02 8.75
CA CYS A 470 5.19 -1.76 8.05
C CYS A 470 5.98 -2.02 6.77
N SER A 471 5.33 -1.93 5.60
CA SER A 471 5.90 -2.27 4.31
C SER A 471 6.10 -1.04 3.42
N ASN A 472 7.29 -0.92 2.85
CA ASN A 472 7.51 -0.14 1.65
C ASN A 472 7.35 -1.07 0.44
N THR A 473 6.43 -0.74 -0.48
CA THR A 473 6.17 -1.56 -1.67
C THR A 473 6.80 -0.97 -2.94
N GLY A 474 7.52 0.14 -2.82
CA GLY A 474 8.02 0.87 -3.97
C GLY A 474 6.87 1.26 -4.89
N ASP A 475 7.06 1.10 -6.19
CA ASP A 475 6.01 1.35 -7.17
C ASP A 475 5.20 0.09 -7.57
N PHE A 476 5.35 -1.02 -6.85
CA PHE A 476 4.71 -2.29 -7.20
C PHE A 476 3.19 -2.18 -7.29
N GLN A 477 2.55 -1.59 -6.28
CA GLN A 477 1.11 -1.35 -6.29
C GLN A 477 0.75 -0.20 -7.24
N ALA A 478 1.56 0.86 -7.27
CA ALA A 478 1.34 2.00 -8.15
C ALA A 478 1.28 1.61 -9.63
N ARG A 479 2.05 0.60 -10.05
CA ARG A 479 2.00 0.00 -11.38
C ARG A 479 0.67 -0.64 -11.70
N ARG A 480 0.21 -1.51 -10.80
CA ARG A 480 -1.06 -2.24 -10.92
C ARG A 480 -2.25 -1.30 -10.96
N MET A 481 -2.18 -0.21 -10.19
CA MET A 481 -3.22 0.82 -10.14
C MET A 481 -3.01 1.94 -11.17
N ALA A 482 -1.96 1.91 -11.99
CA ALA A 482 -1.58 3.01 -12.88
C ALA A 482 -1.45 4.40 -12.20
N LEU A 483 -1.14 4.42 -10.89
CA LEU A 483 -0.96 5.61 -10.05
C LEU A 483 0.39 6.27 -10.32
N ARG A 484 0.35 7.52 -10.79
CA ARG A 484 1.53 8.27 -11.19
C ARG A 484 1.54 9.66 -10.58
N TYR A 485 2.68 10.34 -10.66
CA TYR A 485 2.81 11.76 -10.37
C TYR A 485 3.58 12.47 -11.49
N ARG A 486 3.52 13.80 -11.49
CA ARG A 486 4.21 14.65 -12.46
C ARG A 486 5.37 15.42 -11.78
N PRO A 487 6.64 15.10 -12.09
CA PRO A 487 7.79 15.75 -11.47
C PRO A 487 7.92 17.26 -11.74
N VAL A 488 8.37 18.04 -10.73
CA VAL A 488 8.55 19.51 -10.72
C VAL A 488 9.72 19.95 -11.60
N GLU A 489 10.84 19.21 -11.65
CA GLU A 489 11.96 19.55 -12.57
C GLU A 489 11.49 19.69 -14.02
N ALA A 490 10.43 18.97 -14.37
CA ALA A 490 9.86 19.03 -15.69
C ALA A 490 8.69 20.02 -15.83
N LYS A 491 8.20 20.60 -14.73
CA LYS A 491 7.45 21.88 -14.70
C LYS A 491 8.39 23.09 -14.82
N LEU A 492 9.64 23.01 -14.35
CA LEU A 492 10.62 24.11 -14.51
C LEU A 492 11.08 24.28 -15.97
N LYS A 493 11.32 23.17 -16.69
CA LYS A 493 11.60 23.19 -18.14
C LYS A 493 10.44 23.77 -19.00
N GLU A 494 9.24 23.87 -18.45
CA GLU A 494 8.07 24.50 -19.07
C GLU A 494 8.09 26.04 -18.96
N SER A 495 8.63 26.58 -17.86
CA SER A 495 8.76 28.03 -17.64
C SER A 495 9.91 28.67 -18.43
N GLU A 496 11.00 27.94 -18.68
CA GLU A 496 12.15 28.47 -19.44
C GLU A 496 11.97 28.36 -20.97
N ALA A 497 11.24 27.34 -21.45
CA ALA A 497 10.95 27.16 -22.88
C ALA A 497 9.86 28.11 -23.41
N SER A 498 9.12 28.78 -22.52
CA SER A 498 8.07 29.75 -22.87
C SER A 498 8.55 31.21 -22.88
N ALA A 499 9.81 31.47 -22.49
CA ALA A 499 10.41 32.81 -22.44
C ALA A 499 11.35 33.15 -23.61
N LYS A 500 11.68 32.19 -24.49
CA LYS A 500 12.53 32.41 -25.67
C LYS A 500 11.81 32.00 -26.96
N GLU A 501 11.64 32.99 -27.83
CA GLU A 501 11.08 32.94 -29.19
C GLU A 501 9.54 32.86 -29.28
N GLY A 502 8.93 33.88 -29.89
CA GLY A 502 7.50 34.04 -30.15
C GLY A 502 6.88 33.04 -31.14
N LYS A 503 7.30 31.78 -31.10
CA LYS A 503 6.60 30.64 -31.69
C LYS A 503 6.24 29.70 -30.55
N MET A 504 4.95 29.51 -30.28
CA MET A 504 4.46 28.49 -29.35
C MET A 504 4.93 27.08 -29.77
N LYS A 505 6.14 26.70 -29.38
CA LYS A 505 6.52 25.29 -29.32
C LYS A 505 5.64 24.68 -28.24
N LYS A 506 4.82 23.68 -28.60
CA LYS A 506 4.13 22.84 -27.61
C LYS A 506 5.17 22.34 -26.62
N VAL A 507 5.20 22.89 -25.42
CA VAL A 507 6.04 22.38 -24.34
C VAL A 507 5.61 20.94 -24.09
N LYS A 508 6.53 19.99 -24.32
CA LYS A 508 6.25 18.58 -24.11
C LYS A 508 6.18 18.35 -22.61
N LYS A 509 4.96 18.29 -22.08
CA LYS A 509 4.66 17.93 -20.69
C LYS A 509 5.56 16.76 -20.23
N PRO A 510 6.17 16.81 -19.02
CA PRO A 510 6.90 15.67 -18.47
C PRO A 510 6.12 14.38 -18.59
N LYS A 511 6.84 13.30 -18.89
CA LYS A 511 6.31 11.96 -18.74
C LYS A 511 6.05 11.72 -17.25
N PRO A 512 4.82 11.35 -16.85
CA PRO A 512 4.54 10.97 -15.47
C PRO A 512 5.42 9.79 -15.03
N ALA A 513 5.79 9.78 -13.76
CA ALA A 513 6.51 8.68 -13.11
C ALA A 513 5.58 7.97 -12.12
N PHE A 514 5.83 6.71 -11.80
CA PHE A 514 5.03 6.01 -10.80
C PHE A 514 5.34 6.54 -9.40
N CYS A 515 4.30 6.64 -8.57
CA CYS A 515 4.46 6.92 -7.15
C CYS A 515 5.05 5.69 -6.44
N HIS A 516 5.55 5.87 -5.23
CA HIS A 516 5.75 4.78 -4.28
C HIS A 516 4.59 4.72 -3.29
N THR A 517 4.23 3.52 -2.82
CA THR A 517 3.22 3.30 -1.79
C THR A 517 3.81 2.57 -0.58
N ILE A 518 3.39 3.00 0.59
CA ILE A 518 3.86 2.52 1.88
C ILE A 518 2.62 2.29 2.74
N ASN A 519 2.61 1.19 3.48
CA ASN A 519 1.54 0.89 4.42
C ASN A 519 2.12 0.38 5.74
N GLY A 520 1.34 0.49 6.80
CA GLY A 520 1.60 -0.28 8.00
C GLY A 520 0.51 -0.16 9.05
N SER A 521 0.43 -1.17 9.90
CA SER A 521 -0.51 -1.19 11.01
C SER A 521 -0.09 -0.14 12.05
N GLY A 522 -0.99 0.74 12.45
CA GLY A 522 -0.75 1.74 13.50
C GLY A 522 -1.73 1.67 14.67
N LEU A 523 -2.12 0.53 15.26
CA LEU A 523 -1.66 -0.85 15.16
C LEU A 523 -2.85 -1.81 14.90
N ALA A 524 -2.61 -3.12 14.91
CA ALA A 524 -3.69 -4.11 15.04
C ALA A 524 -4.34 -4.00 16.43
N VAL A 525 -5.60 -3.54 16.50
CA VAL A 525 -6.30 -3.23 17.75
C VAL A 525 -6.50 -4.48 18.60
N GLY A 526 -6.92 -5.59 17.99
CA GLY A 526 -7.15 -6.85 18.71
C GLY A 526 -5.88 -7.38 19.40
N ARG A 527 -4.75 -7.38 18.69
CA ARG A 527 -3.45 -7.79 19.26
C ARG A 527 -2.92 -6.80 20.30
N THR A 528 -3.24 -5.51 20.15
CA THR A 528 -2.95 -4.52 21.19
C THR A 528 -3.77 -4.79 22.46
N LEU A 529 -5.05 -5.14 22.31
CA LEU A 529 -5.89 -5.51 23.44
C LEU A 529 -5.30 -6.72 24.18
N VAL A 530 -4.80 -7.73 23.45
CA VAL A 530 -4.05 -8.86 24.04
C VAL A 530 -2.88 -8.36 24.87
N ALA A 531 -2.00 -7.56 24.28
CA ALA A 531 -0.82 -7.05 24.97
C ALA A 531 -1.19 -6.20 26.20
N VAL A 532 -2.24 -5.37 26.13
CA VAL A 532 -2.70 -4.59 27.28
C VAL A 532 -3.26 -5.49 28.38
N LEU A 533 -4.15 -6.43 28.06
CA LEU A 533 -4.75 -7.33 29.06
C LEU A 533 -3.69 -8.15 29.79
N GLU A 534 -2.67 -8.64 29.08
CA GLU A 534 -1.64 -9.49 29.68
C GLU A 534 -0.59 -8.70 30.45
N ASN A 535 -0.12 -7.57 29.92
CA ASN A 535 0.92 -6.76 30.58
C ASN A 535 0.37 -5.95 31.76
N TYR A 536 -0.92 -5.56 31.73
CA TYR A 536 -1.53 -4.74 32.77
C TYR A 536 -2.38 -5.51 33.80
N GLN A 537 -2.37 -6.84 33.77
CA GLN A 537 -3.05 -7.62 34.81
C GLN A 537 -2.31 -7.52 36.16
N THR A 538 -3.07 -7.62 37.24
CA THR A 538 -2.56 -7.60 38.62
C THR A 538 -2.70 -8.98 39.27
N PRO A 539 -1.96 -9.30 40.35
CA PRO A 539 -2.11 -10.56 41.07
C PRO A 539 -3.51 -10.84 41.59
N ASN A 540 -4.32 -9.79 41.82
CA ASN A 540 -5.71 -9.91 42.25
C ASN A 540 -6.69 -10.20 41.09
N GLY A 541 -6.21 -10.23 39.84
CA GLY A 541 -6.99 -10.48 38.63
C GLY A 541 -7.69 -9.26 38.04
N ASP A 542 -7.44 -8.06 38.58
CA ASP A 542 -7.83 -6.80 37.95
C ASP A 542 -6.88 -6.44 36.80
N VAL A 543 -7.29 -5.54 35.89
CA VAL A 543 -6.43 -4.95 34.87
C VAL A 543 -6.33 -3.44 35.07
N VAL A 544 -5.12 -2.91 35.20
CA VAL A 544 -4.88 -1.46 35.23
C VAL A 544 -5.06 -0.88 33.82
N VAL A 545 -5.78 0.23 33.70
CA VAL A 545 -5.96 0.90 32.41
C VAL A 545 -4.74 1.77 32.13
N PRO A 546 -4.04 1.59 30.98
CA PRO A 546 -2.93 2.46 30.60
C PRO A 546 -3.32 3.94 30.64
N ASP A 547 -2.42 4.80 31.13
CA ASP A 547 -2.72 6.21 31.41
C ASP A 547 -3.29 6.94 30.18
N VAL A 548 -2.71 6.69 29.00
CA VAL A 548 -3.13 7.28 27.72
C VAL A 548 -4.54 6.85 27.28
N LEU A 549 -5.03 5.71 27.78
CA LEU A 549 -6.35 5.18 27.47
C LEU A 549 -7.43 5.66 28.44
N ARG A 550 -7.07 6.17 29.63
CA ARG A 550 -8.05 6.55 30.68
C ARG A 550 -9.07 7.58 30.19
N LYS A 551 -8.67 8.55 29.36
CA LYS A 551 -9.59 9.55 28.80
C LYS A 551 -10.70 8.92 27.94
N TYR A 552 -10.38 7.89 27.16
CA TYR A 552 -11.36 7.14 26.34
C TYR A 552 -12.18 6.14 27.17
N MET A 553 -11.62 5.71 28.30
CA MET A 553 -12.28 4.87 29.29
C MET A 553 -13.14 5.68 30.28
N GLY A 554 -13.31 6.98 30.08
CA GLY A 554 -14.14 7.86 30.91
C GLY A 554 -13.56 8.08 32.31
N GLY A 555 -12.24 8.13 32.41
CA GLY A 555 -11.51 8.26 33.66
C GLY A 555 -11.36 6.96 34.46
N LEU A 556 -11.85 5.83 33.94
CA LEU A 556 -11.68 4.54 34.60
C LEU A 556 -10.21 4.13 34.63
N GLU A 557 -9.70 3.84 35.83
CA GLU A 557 -8.29 3.49 36.05
C GLU A 557 -8.04 1.99 36.17
N ILE A 558 -9.06 1.22 36.55
CA ILE A 558 -8.94 -0.23 36.80
C ILE A 558 -10.19 -0.95 36.28
N LEU A 559 -9.99 -2.06 35.58
CA LEU A 559 -11.04 -3.05 35.27
C LEU A 559 -11.05 -4.10 36.37
N LYS A 560 -12.17 -4.20 37.09
CA LYS A 560 -12.30 -5.13 38.21
C LYS A 560 -12.66 -6.54 37.77
N LYS A 561 -12.00 -7.53 38.35
CA LYS A 561 -12.41 -8.94 38.27
C LYS A 561 -13.84 -9.09 38.78
N LYS A 562 -14.65 -9.91 38.09
CA LYS A 562 -16.03 -10.20 38.46
C LYS A 562 -16.17 -11.49 39.25
#